data_AF-A0A9X0A7Q8-F1
#
_entry.id   AF-A0A9X0A7Q8-F1
#
_cell.length_a   1.000
_cell.length_b   1.000
_cell.length_c   1.000
_cell.angle_alpha   90.00
_cell.angle_beta   90.00
_cell.angle_gamma   90.00
#
_symmetry.space_group_name_H-M   'P 1'
#
loop_
_entity.id
_entity.type
_entity.pdbx_description
1 polymer ?
#
loop_
_entity_poly.entity_id
_entity_poly.type
_entity_poly.pdbx_seq_one_letter_code
_entity_poly.pdbx_strand_id
1 'polypeptide(L)'
;MKSLTGKRRRLKSTAVPSLFTWNKRKEQETPRRTLKRQSSEIQMSQLNTEELITIPVNTPNLQDHDYAVVRAEVPIEEKLQAAMEEIGRLRQEVKWKNNISQFGLARFMYDDELIQFYTGFSSSNVLKAFIDVIKPSAEKMRTWSQVQRSRAKKPAEGIIDDVVFVNIKNNVLL
;
A
#
# COMPACT_ATOMS: atom_id res chain seq x y z
N MET A 1 -16.18 30.97 26.23
CA MET A 1 -15.71 29.74 25.56
C MET A 1 -15.64 29.99 24.06
N LYS A 2 -14.47 29.79 23.44
CA LYS A 2 -14.25 29.98 21.99
C LYS A 2 -14.27 28.60 21.33
N SER A 3 -15.24 28.29 20.46
CA SER A 3 -15.28 27.00 19.76
C SER A 3 -14.25 26.94 18.63
N LEU A 4 -13.57 25.79 18.48
CA LEU A 4 -12.63 25.51 17.37
C LEU A 4 -13.32 25.37 16.01
N THR A 5 -14.65 25.31 15.99
CA THR A 5 -15.43 25.43 14.76
C THR A 5 -15.49 26.89 14.35
N GLY A 6 -14.55 27.32 13.50
CA GLY A 6 -14.63 28.61 12.84
C GLY A 6 -16.05 28.87 12.29
N LYS A 7 -16.54 30.11 12.42
CA LYS A 7 -17.88 30.53 11.94
C LYS A 7 -18.08 30.02 10.51
N ARG A 8 -18.86 28.96 10.33
CA ARG A 8 -19.25 28.47 9.00
C ARG A 8 -20.17 29.53 8.38
N ARG A 9 -19.59 30.48 7.66
CA ARG A 9 -20.35 31.37 6.79
C ARG A 9 -21.02 30.48 5.75
N ARG A 10 -22.35 30.45 5.75
CA ARG A 10 -23.10 29.81 4.68
C ARG A 10 -22.69 30.48 3.37
N LEU A 11 -22.34 29.67 2.37
CA LEU A 11 -22.08 30.19 1.03
C LEU A 11 -23.35 30.91 0.54
N LYS A 12 -23.17 32.00 -0.21
CA LYS A 12 -24.31 32.69 -0.83
C LYS A 12 -25.02 31.69 -1.77
N SER A 13 -26.35 31.82 -1.90
CA SER A 13 -27.13 30.95 -2.80
C SER A 13 -26.62 30.99 -4.25
N THR A 14 -26.04 32.13 -4.64
CA THR A 14 -25.43 32.36 -5.96
C THR A 14 -23.98 31.87 -6.07
N ALA A 15 -23.44 31.18 -5.05
CA ALA A 15 -22.07 30.69 -5.09
C ALA A 15 -21.96 29.51 -6.07
N VAL A 16 -21.33 29.77 -7.21
CA VAL A 16 -20.95 28.73 -8.17
C VAL A 16 -19.72 28.01 -7.61
N PRO A 17 -19.73 26.67 -7.50
CA PRO A 17 -18.54 25.94 -7.07
C PRO A 17 -17.42 26.20 -8.07
N SER A 18 -16.25 26.61 -7.58
CA SER A 18 -15.08 26.75 -8.44
C SER A 18 -14.71 25.38 -9.00
N LEU A 19 -14.96 25.19 -10.30
CA LEU A 19 -14.48 24.04 -11.04
C LEU A 19 -12.97 24.18 -11.19
N PHE A 20 -12.23 23.69 -10.19
CA PHE A 20 -10.79 23.56 -10.32
C PHE A 20 -10.47 22.56 -11.44
N THR A 21 -9.36 22.78 -12.14
CA THR A 21 -8.93 21.98 -13.30
C THR A 21 -8.80 20.48 -12.99
N TRP A 22 -8.54 20.11 -11.74
CA TRP A 22 -8.48 18.72 -11.24
C TRP A 22 -9.85 18.12 -10.91
N ASN A 23 -10.91 18.93 -10.82
CA ASN A 23 -12.27 18.52 -10.48
C ASN A 23 -13.11 18.16 -11.72
N LYS A 24 -12.45 17.94 -12.88
CA LYS A 24 -13.06 17.41 -14.10
C LYS A 24 -13.42 15.94 -13.88
N ARG A 25 -14.52 15.68 -13.14
CA ARG A 25 -15.17 14.38 -13.18
C ARG A 25 -15.71 14.21 -14.60
N LYS A 26 -15.06 13.36 -15.38
CA LYS A 26 -15.74 12.76 -16.52
C LYS A 26 -16.91 11.98 -15.91
N GLU A 27 -18.13 12.28 -16.33
CA GLU A 27 -19.31 11.46 -16.08
C GLU A 27 -19.11 10.11 -16.79
N GLN A 28 -18.16 9.33 -16.31
CA GLN A 28 -18.15 7.90 -16.56
C GLN A 28 -18.80 7.31 -15.33
N GLU A 29 -20.00 6.77 -15.54
CA GLU A 29 -20.58 5.77 -14.66
C GLU A 29 -19.48 4.75 -14.34
N THR A 30 -18.90 4.85 -13.15
CA THR A 30 -17.92 3.86 -12.72
C THR A 30 -18.72 2.66 -12.23
N PRO A 31 -18.63 1.49 -12.88
CA PRO A 31 -19.19 0.29 -12.28
C PRO A 31 -18.46 0.07 -10.96
N ARG A 32 -19.23 -0.17 -9.89
CA ARG A 32 -18.69 -0.47 -8.55
C ARG A 32 -17.58 -1.50 -8.71
N ARG A 33 -16.34 -1.14 -8.34
CA ARG A 33 -15.18 -2.03 -8.36
C ARG A 33 -15.45 -3.25 -7.49
N THR A 34 -15.89 -4.35 -8.10
CA THR A 34 -15.71 -5.69 -7.55
C THR A 34 -14.31 -6.13 -7.95
N LEU A 35 -13.42 -6.31 -6.97
CA LEU A 35 -12.11 -6.90 -7.23
C LEU A 35 -12.31 -8.37 -7.61
N LYS A 36 -12.34 -8.68 -8.91
CA LYS A 36 -12.06 -10.03 -9.40
C LYS A 36 -10.54 -10.20 -9.43
N ARG A 37 -10.05 -11.07 -8.54
CA ARG A 37 -8.66 -11.52 -8.48
C ARG A 37 -8.40 -12.36 -9.74
N GLN A 38 -7.70 -11.81 -10.74
CA GLN A 38 -7.17 -12.60 -11.85
C GLN A 38 -5.87 -13.24 -11.40
N SER A 39 -5.83 -14.57 -11.36
CA SER A 39 -4.60 -15.35 -11.27
C SER A 39 -3.94 -15.36 -12.65
N SER A 40 -2.76 -14.75 -12.76
CA SER A 40 -1.90 -14.89 -13.94
C SER A 40 -1.04 -16.13 -13.75
N GLU A 41 -1.30 -17.15 -14.55
CA GLU A 41 -0.51 -18.39 -14.61
C GLU A 41 0.75 -18.10 -15.44
N ILE A 42 1.92 -18.19 -14.81
CA ILE A 42 3.22 -17.98 -15.46
C ILE A 42 3.57 -19.26 -16.21
N GLN A 43 3.53 -19.24 -17.54
CA GLN A 43 4.07 -20.30 -18.37
C GLN A 43 5.60 -20.16 -18.41
N MET A 44 6.32 -21.08 -17.76
CA MET A 44 7.76 -21.24 -17.93
C MET A 44 8.02 -21.94 -19.27
N SER A 45 8.70 -21.24 -20.19
CA SER A 45 9.28 -21.89 -21.36
C SER A 45 10.48 -22.72 -20.91
N GLN A 46 10.39 -24.03 -21.14
CA GLN A 46 11.48 -24.98 -20.93
C GLN A 46 12.63 -24.67 -21.88
N LEU A 47 13.81 -24.35 -21.34
CA LEU A 47 15.05 -24.35 -22.12
C LEU A 47 15.58 -25.79 -22.16
N ASN A 48 15.43 -26.44 -23.31
CA ASN A 48 16.10 -27.70 -23.59
C ASN A 48 17.59 -27.43 -23.74
N THR A 49 18.38 -27.96 -22.82
CA THR A 49 19.83 -28.10 -22.96
C THR A 49 20.07 -29.48 -23.54
N GLU A 50 20.74 -29.54 -24.69
CA GLU A 50 21.67 -30.57 -25.17
C GLU A 50 21.60 -30.67 -26.69
N GLU A 51 22.63 -30.16 -27.37
CA GLU A 51 23.20 -30.83 -28.54
C GLU A 51 24.66 -30.38 -28.73
N LEU A 52 25.57 -31.31 -28.42
CA LEU A 52 26.98 -31.25 -28.81
C LEU A 52 27.06 -31.42 -30.33
N ILE A 53 27.34 -30.34 -31.06
CA ILE A 53 27.66 -30.43 -32.49
C ILE A 53 29.18 -30.36 -32.65
N THR A 54 29.80 -31.52 -32.82
CA THR A 54 31.18 -31.65 -33.30
C THR A 54 31.19 -31.34 -34.81
N ILE A 55 31.76 -30.21 -35.21
CA ILE A 55 32.04 -29.90 -36.63
C ILE A 55 33.57 -29.76 -36.80
N PRO A 56 34.22 -30.53 -37.69
CA PRO A 56 35.61 -30.29 -38.06
C PRO A 56 35.65 -29.16 -39.09
N VAL A 57 35.95 -27.94 -38.65
CA VAL A 57 36.09 -26.79 -39.56
C VAL A 57 37.57 -26.56 -39.88
N ASN A 58 37.91 -26.99 -41.09
CA ASN A 58 39.08 -26.59 -41.86
C ASN A 58 39.19 -25.05 -41.85
N THR A 59 40.33 -24.50 -41.41
CA THR A 59 40.56 -23.06 -41.32
C THR A 59 40.87 -22.44 -42.68
N PRO A 60 40.12 -21.41 -43.09
CA PRO A 60 40.77 -20.29 -43.76
C PRO A 60 40.34 -18.94 -43.15
N ASN A 61 41.36 -18.15 -42.80
CA ASN A 61 41.36 -16.71 -42.63
C ASN A 61 40.54 -16.11 -41.46
N LEU A 62 41.15 -16.15 -40.27
CA LEU A 62 40.63 -15.58 -39.03
C LEU A 62 41.19 -14.16 -38.79
N GLN A 63 41.00 -13.24 -39.76
CA GLN A 63 41.76 -11.98 -39.77
C GLN A 63 40.92 -10.69 -39.83
N ASP A 64 39.61 -10.77 -39.60
CA ASP A 64 38.72 -9.58 -39.64
C ASP A 64 37.72 -9.52 -38.48
N HIS A 65 38.11 -10.10 -37.35
CA HIS A 65 37.23 -10.31 -36.21
C HIS A 65 37.96 -9.91 -34.93
N ASP A 66 37.63 -8.72 -34.42
CA ASP A 66 38.11 -8.18 -33.13
C ASP A 66 37.80 -9.10 -31.92
N TYR A 67 37.13 -10.22 -32.13
CA TYR A 67 36.97 -11.30 -31.14
C TYR A 67 38.31 -11.93 -30.72
N ALA A 68 39.39 -11.75 -31.49
CA ALA A 68 40.74 -12.24 -31.15
C ALA A 68 41.50 -11.36 -30.14
N VAL A 69 40.85 -10.35 -29.54
CA VAL A 69 41.44 -9.61 -28.41
C VAL A 69 41.40 -10.52 -27.18
N VAL A 70 42.53 -11.18 -26.90
CA VAL A 70 42.80 -11.83 -25.60
C VAL A 70 42.78 -10.74 -24.54
N ARG A 71 41.62 -10.53 -23.92
CA ARG A 71 41.50 -9.65 -22.76
C ARG A 71 42.31 -10.29 -21.64
N ALA A 72 43.19 -9.51 -21.00
CA ALA A 72 43.89 -9.96 -19.80
C ALA A 72 42.86 -10.56 -18.83
N GLU A 73 43.07 -11.81 -18.45
CA GLU A 73 42.13 -12.50 -17.57
C GLU A 73 42.12 -11.80 -16.22
N VAL A 74 41.00 -11.16 -15.90
CA VAL A 74 40.79 -10.58 -14.56
C VAL A 74 40.99 -11.70 -13.53
N PRO A 75 41.84 -11.50 -12.50
CA PRO A 75 42.09 -12.47 -11.45
C PRO A 75 40.78 -13.01 -10.86
N ILE A 76 40.74 -14.31 -10.56
CA ILE A 76 39.55 -14.96 -10.00
C ILE A 76 39.11 -14.27 -8.70
N GLU A 77 40.07 -13.84 -7.88
CA GLU A 77 39.81 -13.11 -6.63
C GLU A 77 39.07 -11.79 -6.88
N GLU A 78 39.47 -11.03 -7.90
CA GLU A 78 38.83 -9.77 -8.25
C GLU A 78 37.40 -10.00 -8.78
N LYS A 79 37.20 -11.07 -9.56
CA LYS A 79 35.85 -11.50 -9.98
C LYS A 79 34.97 -11.88 -8.80
N LEU A 80 35.53 -12.61 -7.82
CA LEU A 80 34.80 -13.02 -6.62
C LEU A 80 34.41 -11.81 -5.77
N GLN A 81 35.34 -10.88 -5.56
CA GLN A 81 35.08 -9.65 -4.82
C GLN A 81 34.00 -8.81 -5.50
N ALA A 82 34.11 -8.58 -6.81
CA ALA A 82 33.09 -7.84 -7.56
C ALA A 82 31.71 -8.51 -7.48
N ALA A 83 31.65 -9.85 -7.54
CA ALA A 83 30.41 -10.60 -7.38
C ALA A 83 29.82 -10.46 -5.96
N MET A 84 30.65 -10.50 -4.91
CA MET A 84 30.20 -10.31 -3.53
C MET A 84 29.64 -8.91 -3.28
N GLU A 85 30.30 -7.88 -3.80
CA GLU A 85 29.85 -6.50 -3.72
C GLU A 85 28.50 -6.31 -4.44
N GLU A 86 28.36 -6.89 -5.63
CA GLU A 86 27.11 -6.82 -6.40
C GLU A 86 25.96 -7.56 -5.70
N ILE A 87 26.23 -8.73 -5.11
CA ILE A 87 25.24 -9.46 -4.29
C ILE A 87 24.81 -8.59 -3.10
N GLY A 88 25.75 -7.91 -2.45
CA GLY A 88 25.47 -6.98 -1.35
C GLY A 88 24.55 -5.85 -1.79
N ARG A 89 24.87 -5.19 -2.91
CA ARG A 89 24.08 -4.11 -3.52
C ARG A 89 22.67 -4.56 -3.86
N LEU A 90 22.53 -5.68 -4.57
CA LEU A 90 21.24 -6.23 -4.98
C LEU A 90 20.38 -6.61 -3.77
N ARG A 91 20.98 -7.20 -2.72
CA ARG A 91 20.26 -7.50 -1.47
C ARG A 91 19.71 -6.24 -0.80
N GLN A 92 20.48 -5.17 -0.76
CA GLN A 92 20.01 -3.88 -0.23
C GLN A 92 18.88 -3.30 -1.07
N GLU A 93 19.02 -3.34 -2.40
CA GLU A 93 17.99 -2.83 -3.32
C GLU A 93 16.67 -3.60 -3.18
N VAL A 94 16.72 -4.93 -3.08
CA VAL A 94 15.54 -5.77 -2.82
C VAL A 94 14.90 -5.42 -1.48
N LYS A 95 15.69 -5.28 -0.42
CA LYS A 95 15.18 -4.90 0.91
C LYS A 95 14.48 -3.54 0.87
N TRP A 96 15.07 -2.56 0.20
CA TRP A 96 14.50 -1.23 0.03
C TRP A 96 13.19 -1.25 -0.77
N LYS A 97 13.17 -1.91 -1.93
CA LYS A 97 11.96 -2.04 -2.75
C LYS A 97 10.83 -2.74 -2.01
N ASN A 98 11.14 -3.80 -1.28
CA ASN A 98 10.17 -4.51 -0.44
C ASN A 98 9.60 -3.60 0.65
N ASN A 99 10.43 -2.80 1.31
CA ASN A 99 9.98 -1.87 2.35
C ASN A 99 9.08 -0.75 1.79
N ILE A 100 9.42 -0.16 0.64
CA ILE A 100 8.60 0.89 0.01
C ILE A 100 7.26 0.34 -0.49
N SER A 101 7.27 -0.88 -1.01
CA SER A 101 6.07 -1.55 -1.51
C SER A 101 5.06 -1.88 -0.41
N GLN A 102 5.49 -1.92 0.86
CA GLN A 102 4.59 -2.18 1.97
C GLN A 102 3.70 -0.97 2.24
N PHE A 103 2.42 -1.25 2.50
CA PHE A 103 1.43 -0.23 2.83
C PHE A 103 1.30 -0.04 4.35
N GLY A 104 1.02 1.19 4.77
CA GLY A 104 0.69 1.51 6.15
C GLY A 104 1.85 1.27 7.12
N LEU A 105 1.53 0.70 8.28
CA LEU A 105 2.47 0.59 9.40
C LEU A 105 3.70 -0.27 9.07
N ALA A 106 3.52 -1.32 8.27
CA ALA A 106 4.56 -2.29 7.91
C ALA A 106 5.82 -1.62 7.32
N ARG A 107 5.65 -0.52 6.57
CA ARG A 107 6.74 0.26 5.96
C ARG A 107 7.68 0.94 6.95
N PHE A 108 7.21 1.25 8.15
CA PHE A 108 7.96 2.02 9.16
C PHE A 108 8.29 1.20 10.41
N MET A 109 7.92 -0.09 10.42
CA MET A 109 8.04 -0.96 11.58
C MET A 109 9.47 -1.22 12.07
N TYR A 110 10.49 -0.94 11.26
CA TYR A 110 11.91 -1.14 11.59
C TYR A 110 12.59 0.09 12.17
N ASP A 111 11.88 1.23 12.25
CA ASP A 111 12.42 2.51 12.70
C ASP A 111 11.48 3.14 13.72
N ASP A 112 11.88 3.07 14.99
CA ASP A 112 11.07 3.59 16.09
C ASP A 112 10.95 5.12 16.08
N GLU A 113 11.92 5.86 15.52
CA GLU A 113 11.84 7.31 15.38
C GLU A 113 10.74 7.69 14.38
N LEU A 114 10.65 6.98 13.25
CA LEU A 114 9.57 7.18 12.29
C LEU A 114 8.21 6.81 12.87
N ILE A 115 8.12 5.74 13.66
CA ILE A 115 6.87 5.37 14.35
C ILE A 115 6.46 6.49 15.32
N GLN A 116 7.39 7.01 16.11
CA GLN A 116 7.12 8.10 17.03
C GLN A 116 6.69 9.36 16.30
N PHE A 117 7.36 9.70 15.19
CA PHE A 117 7.01 10.86 14.38
C PHE A 117 5.59 10.78 13.80
N TYR A 118 5.21 9.64 13.22
CA TYR A 118 3.91 9.51 12.55
C TYR A 118 2.74 9.18 13.47
N THR A 119 3.00 8.51 14.60
CA THR A 119 1.94 7.96 15.46
C THR A 119 1.95 8.51 16.87
N GLY A 120 3.06 9.09 17.32
CA GLY A 120 3.27 9.56 18.69
C GLY A 120 3.66 8.46 19.68
N PHE A 121 3.62 7.18 19.29
CA PHE A 121 4.04 6.06 20.15
C PHE A 121 5.56 5.89 20.13
N SER A 122 6.15 5.52 21.27
CA SER A 122 7.60 5.40 21.42
C SER A 122 8.25 4.28 20.60
N SER A 123 7.49 3.25 20.23
CA SER A 123 7.97 2.16 19.37
C SER A 123 6.83 1.44 18.67
N SER A 124 7.16 0.68 17.63
CA SER A 124 6.17 -0.11 16.90
C SER A 124 5.46 -1.14 17.78
N ASN A 125 6.17 -1.70 18.77
CA ASN A 125 5.64 -2.68 19.70
C ASN A 125 4.57 -2.10 20.63
N VAL A 126 4.78 -0.87 21.13
CA VAL A 126 3.80 -0.20 22.00
C VAL A 126 2.52 0.11 21.23
N LEU A 127 2.66 0.62 19.99
CA LEU A 127 1.51 0.86 19.12
C LEU A 127 0.72 -0.43 18.84
N LYS A 128 1.41 -1.55 18.56
CA LYS A 128 0.75 -2.85 18.37
C LYS A 128 0.00 -3.30 19.61
N ALA A 129 0.63 -3.25 20.78
CA ALA A 129 -0.02 -3.62 22.03
C ALA A 129 -1.26 -2.76 22.30
N PHE A 130 -1.19 -1.45 22.04
CA PHE A 130 -2.33 -0.56 22.14
C PHE A 130 -3.47 -0.96 21.19
N ILE A 131 -3.15 -1.25 19.92
CA ILE A 131 -4.13 -1.70 18.92
C ILE A 131 -4.82 -2.98 19.41
N ASP A 132 -4.07 -3.94 19.94
CA ASP A 132 -4.62 -5.21 20.44
C ASP A 132 -5.59 -4.99 21.60
N VAL A 133 -5.30 -4.04 22.50
CA VAL A 133 -6.18 -3.66 23.61
C VAL A 133 -7.49 -3.04 23.12
N ILE A 134 -7.44 -2.14 22.13
CA ILE A 134 -8.64 -1.43 21.66
C ILE A 134 -9.46 -2.24 20.65
N LYS A 135 -8.85 -3.23 19.98
CA LYS A 135 -9.47 -4.06 18.95
C LYS A 135 -10.86 -4.60 19.32
N PRO A 136 -11.08 -5.25 20.48
CA PRO A 136 -12.40 -5.78 20.83
C PRO A 136 -13.48 -4.69 21.00
N SER A 137 -13.09 -3.48 21.40
CA SER A 137 -14.00 -2.34 21.46
C SER A 137 -14.25 -1.77 20.07
N ALA A 138 -13.21 -1.63 19.26
CA ALA A 138 -13.29 -1.10 17.89
C ALA A 138 -14.16 -1.98 16.98
N GLU A 139 -14.13 -3.30 17.14
CA GLU A 139 -14.99 -4.22 16.37
C GLU A 139 -16.48 -4.02 16.66
N LYS A 140 -16.83 -3.59 17.88
CA LYS A 140 -18.22 -3.29 18.27
C LYS A 140 -18.65 -1.88 17.85
N MET A 141 -17.71 -1.01 17.47
CA MET A 141 -18.02 0.36 17.04
C MET A 141 -18.74 0.35 15.69
N ARG A 142 -19.89 1.02 15.66
CA ARG A 142 -20.61 1.27 14.40
C ARG A 142 -20.44 2.73 13.98
N THR A 143 -20.02 2.92 12.74
CA THR A 143 -20.05 4.24 12.10
C THR A 143 -21.49 4.69 11.89
N TRP A 144 -21.72 6.00 11.91
CA TRP A 144 -23.03 6.59 11.65
C TRP A 144 -23.66 6.09 10.34
N SER A 145 -22.85 6.00 9.27
CA SER A 145 -23.32 5.49 7.98
C SER A 145 -23.76 4.03 8.02
N GLN A 146 -23.11 3.18 8.83
CA GLN A 146 -23.57 1.80 9.04
C GLN A 146 -24.93 1.77 9.75
N VAL A 147 -25.12 2.63 10.76
CA VAL A 147 -26.39 2.73 11.49
C VAL A 147 -27.53 3.22 10.58
N GLN A 148 -27.27 4.22 9.73
CA GLN A 148 -28.27 4.69 8.75
C GLN A 148 -28.67 3.60 7.75
N ARG A 149 -27.70 2.84 7.23
CA ARG A 149 -27.99 1.71 6.32
C ARG A 149 -28.79 0.61 7.01
N SER A 150 -28.52 0.31 8.28
CA SER A 150 -29.31 -0.68 9.02
C SER A 150 -30.74 -0.22 9.28
N ARG A 151 -30.98 1.09 9.46
CA ARG A 151 -32.33 1.65 9.62
C ARG A 151 -33.14 1.58 8.33
N ALA A 152 -32.51 1.84 7.19
CA ALA A 152 -33.13 1.71 5.87
C ALA A 152 -33.44 0.27 5.46
N LYS A 153 -32.88 -0.72 6.18
CA LYS A 153 -33.03 -2.15 5.88
C LYS A 153 -34.10 -2.86 6.70
N LYS A 154 -34.81 -2.17 7.61
CA LYS A 154 -35.98 -2.74 8.28
C LYS A 154 -37.18 -2.62 7.32
N PRO A 155 -37.69 -3.71 6.70
CA PRO A 155 -39.08 -3.72 6.24
C PRO A 155 -39.98 -3.55 7.46
N ALA A 156 -41.14 -2.94 7.24
CA ALA A 156 -42.11 -2.57 8.25
C ALA A 156 -42.65 -3.81 9.00
N GLU A 157 -42.02 -4.18 10.11
CA GLU A 157 -42.64 -5.04 11.12
C GLU A 157 -42.26 -4.55 12.53
N GLY A 158 -43.30 -4.27 13.31
CA GLY A 158 -43.31 -4.38 14.76
C GLY A 158 -42.45 -3.38 15.54
N ILE A 159 -43.13 -2.36 16.07
CA ILE A 159 -42.68 -1.59 17.24
C ILE A 159 -42.45 -2.57 18.40
N ILE A 160 -41.22 -2.66 18.90
CA ILE A 160 -40.95 -2.85 20.34
C ILE A 160 -39.76 -1.96 20.69
N ASP A 161 -40.02 -1.07 21.64
CA ASP A 161 -39.09 -0.12 22.23
C ASP A 161 -37.90 -0.83 22.87
N ASP A 162 -36.70 -0.36 22.54
CA ASP A 162 -35.55 -0.37 23.45
C ASP A 162 -34.55 0.67 22.95
N VAL A 163 -34.92 1.92 23.17
CA VAL A 163 -34.01 3.04 23.02
C VAL A 163 -34.11 3.88 24.27
N VAL A 164 -33.44 3.42 25.34
CA VAL A 164 -33.11 4.27 26.48
C VAL A 164 -32.03 5.26 26.02
N PHE A 165 -32.45 6.33 25.35
CA PHE A 165 -31.67 7.55 25.29
C PHE A 165 -31.90 8.28 26.61
N VAL A 166 -30.93 8.19 27.52
CA VAL A 166 -30.86 9.09 28.68
C VAL A 166 -30.71 10.52 28.15
N ASN A 167 -31.83 11.25 28.16
CA ASN A 167 -31.93 12.64 27.76
C ASN A 167 -31.50 13.52 28.94
N ILE A 168 -30.22 13.88 29.00
CA ILE A 168 -29.75 14.91 29.94
C ILE A 168 -30.09 16.27 29.30
N LYS A 169 -31.31 16.76 29.58
CA LYS A 169 -31.66 18.16 29.43
C LYS A 169 -31.85 18.77 30.81
N ASN A 170 -30.91 19.64 31.14
CA ASN A 170 -30.92 20.74 32.09
C ASN A 170 -32.29 21.04 32.73
N ASN A 171 -32.35 20.99 34.07
CA ASN A 171 -33.28 21.80 34.84
C ASN A 171 -32.51 23.00 35.42
N VAL A 172 -32.97 24.19 35.03
CA VAL A 172 -32.62 25.48 35.61
C VAL A 172 -33.77 25.84 36.57
N LEU A 173 -33.38 26.17 37.81
CA LEU A 173 -34.05 27.01 38.83
C LEU A 173 -35.45 26.62 39.34
N LEU A 174 -35.51 26.36 40.65
CA LEU A 174 -36.13 27.26 41.63
C LEU A 174 -35.12 27.50 42.76
#